data_AF-A0A6L7WPJ5-F1
#
_entry.id   AF-A0A6L7WPJ5-F1
#
_cell.length_a   1.000
_cell.length_b   1.000
_cell.length_c   1.000
_cell.angle_alpha   90.00
_cell.angle_beta   90.00
_cell.angle_gamma   90.00
#
_symmetry.space_group_name_H-M   'P 1'
#
loop_
_entity.id
_entity.type
_entity.pdbx_description
1 polymer ?
#
loop_
_entity_poly.entity_id
_entity_poly.type
_entity_poly.pdbx_seq_one_letter_code
_entity_poly.pdbx_strand_id
1 'polypeptide(L)'
;MKNVDGRIPVEGVLSGTGDTLDIDALDDRLVPGNCSDPSIRVMLIDGPAGIGKTRFIESLAAARADRFLTTRRPLVLHVQSRGRILTFLQDLIAFSLQRLRLTVTFDQLPVLVRHGLVTLAIDGVDEL
;
A
#
# COMPACT_ATOMS: atom_id res chain seq x y z
N MET A 1 -13.48 5.98 -32.48
CA MET A 1 -13.66 6.56 -31.13
C MET A 1 -12.82 5.76 -30.15
N LYS A 2 -11.77 6.35 -29.58
CA LYS A 2 -10.90 5.69 -28.59
C LYS A 2 -11.63 5.64 -27.25
N ASN A 3 -11.72 4.45 -26.65
CA ASN A 3 -12.32 4.18 -25.34
C ASN A 3 -11.68 5.07 -24.25
N VAL A 4 -12.51 5.76 -23.48
CA VAL A 4 -12.10 6.64 -22.36
C VAL A 4 -12.05 5.87 -21.02
N ASP A 5 -12.40 4.60 -20.99
CA ASP A 5 -12.60 3.86 -19.72
C ASP A 5 -11.37 3.07 -19.27
N GLY A 6 -10.22 3.74 -19.18
CA GLY A 6 -9.00 3.21 -18.55
C GLY A 6 -8.91 3.48 -17.03
N ARG A 7 -10.05 3.68 -16.36
CA ARG A 7 -10.10 4.01 -14.93
C ARG A 7 -10.12 2.74 -14.09
N ILE A 8 -9.36 2.72 -13.00
CA ILE A 8 -9.37 1.61 -12.03
C ILE A 8 -10.79 1.55 -11.41
N PRO A 9 -11.50 0.41 -11.47
CA PRO A 9 -12.82 0.29 -10.88
C PRO A 9 -12.74 0.44 -9.35
N VAL A 10 -13.61 1.28 -8.79
CA VAL A 10 -13.71 1.45 -7.34
C VAL A 10 -14.55 0.31 -6.77
N GLU A 11 -13.91 -0.64 -6.10
CA GLU A 11 -14.56 -1.83 -5.52
C GLU A 11 -15.14 -1.60 -4.10
N GLY A 12 -15.05 -0.38 -3.55
CA GLY A 12 -15.66 -0.03 -2.28
C GLY A 12 -15.21 1.33 -1.73
N VAL A 13 -15.99 1.85 -0.77
CA VAL A 13 -15.65 3.06 0.00
C VAL A 13 -15.75 2.71 1.48
N LEU A 14 -14.66 2.89 2.22
CA LEU A 14 -14.62 2.79 3.68
C LEU A 14 -14.61 4.21 4.24
N SER A 15 -15.76 4.66 4.73
CA SER A 15 -15.89 5.94 5.43
C SER A 15 -15.95 5.68 6.93
N GLY A 16 -14.90 6.07 7.66
CA GLY A 16 -14.92 6.11 9.11
C GLY A 16 -15.59 7.38 9.60
N THR A 17 -16.92 7.39 9.71
CA THR A 17 -17.66 8.52 10.28
C THR A 17 -17.80 8.30 11.79
N GLY A 18 -16.78 8.67 12.56
CA GLY A 18 -16.95 8.93 13.99
C GLY A 18 -16.35 7.96 15.01
N ASP A 19 -15.61 6.91 14.65
CA ASP A 19 -14.79 6.17 15.62
C ASP A 19 -13.60 5.52 14.92
N THR A 20 -12.48 5.47 15.64
CA THR A 20 -11.17 4.90 15.28
C THR A 20 -11.25 3.77 14.23
N LEU A 21 -10.63 3.97 13.06
CA LEU A 21 -10.34 2.89 12.13
C LEU A 21 -9.30 1.96 12.77
N ASP A 22 -9.76 0.79 13.20
CA ASP A 22 -8.91 -0.26 13.73
C ASP A 22 -7.98 -0.80 12.64
N ILE A 23 -6.70 -0.94 12.97
CA ILE A 23 -5.66 -1.48 12.08
C ILE A 23 -6.05 -2.88 11.65
N ASP A 24 -6.63 -3.68 12.55
CA ASP A 24 -7.01 -5.07 12.26
C ASP A 24 -8.15 -5.13 11.22
N ALA A 25 -9.15 -4.24 11.32
CA ALA A 25 -10.26 -4.17 10.37
C ALA A 25 -9.79 -3.76 8.97
N LEU A 26 -8.78 -2.88 8.89
CA LEU A 26 -8.17 -2.52 7.62
C LEU A 26 -7.30 -3.64 7.06
N ASP A 27 -6.53 -4.30 7.93
CA ASP A 27 -5.63 -5.37 7.55
C ASP A 27 -6.38 -6.49 6.82
N ASP A 28 -7.55 -6.87 7.33
CA ASP A 28 -8.44 -7.88 6.73
C ASP A 28 -8.87 -7.53 5.29
N ARG A 29 -9.03 -6.24 4.98
CA ARG A 29 -9.44 -5.75 3.65
C ARG A 29 -8.28 -5.67 2.65
N LEU A 30 -7.08 -5.47 3.17
CA LEU A 30 -5.84 -5.44 2.40
C LEU A 30 -5.33 -6.84 2.04
N VAL A 31 -5.86 -7.90 2.66
CA VAL A 31 -5.56 -9.27 2.25
C VAL A 31 -6.10 -9.48 0.82
N PRO A 32 -5.25 -9.91 -0.14
CA PRO A 32 -5.73 -10.29 -1.45
C PRO A 32 -6.76 -11.42 -1.27
N GLY A 33 -8.00 -11.19 -1.70
CA GLY A 33 -8.99 -12.26 -1.78
C GLY A 33 -8.56 -13.29 -2.84
N ASN A 34 -9.23 -14.44 -2.87
CA ASN A 34 -9.10 -15.42 -3.96
C ASN A 34 -9.70 -14.84 -5.26
N CYS A 35 -9.13 -13.76 -5.78
CA CYS A 35 -9.46 -13.21 -7.09
C CYS A 35 -8.69 -14.03 -8.12
N SER A 36 -9.44 -14.69 -9.00
CA SER A 36 -8.92 -15.46 -10.12
C SER A 36 -8.26 -14.60 -11.20
N ASP A 37 -8.29 -13.27 -11.05
CA ASP A 37 -7.75 -12.30 -12.00
C ASP A 37 -6.58 -11.54 -11.36
N PRO A 38 -5.38 -11.52 -11.97
CA PRO A 38 -4.19 -10.85 -11.42
C PRO A 38 -4.29 -9.33 -11.58
N SER A 39 -5.24 -8.73 -10.87
CA SER A 39 -5.48 -7.29 -10.81
C SER A 39 -4.78 -6.66 -9.60
N ILE A 40 -4.28 -5.44 -9.79
CA ILE A 40 -3.67 -4.67 -8.70
C ILE A 40 -4.81 -3.99 -7.94
N ARG A 41 -4.96 -4.31 -6.65
CA ARG A 41 -5.88 -3.61 -5.75
C ARG A 41 -5.21 -2.35 -5.22
N VAL A 42 -5.86 -1.21 -5.42
CA VAL A 42 -5.43 0.08 -4.87
C VAL A 42 -6.40 0.49 -3.77
N MET A 43 -5.84 0.87 -2.62
CA MET A 43 -6.60 1.46 -1.53
C MET A 43 -6.10 2.89 -1.30
N LEU A 44 -7.01 3.85 -1.34
CA LEU A 44 -6.73 5.24 -0.99
C LEU A 44 -7.13 5.48 0.47
N ILE A 45 -6.19 5.99 1.25
CA ILE A 45 -6.44 6.45 2.62
C ILE A 45 -6.44 7.97 2.60
N ASP A 46 -7.60 8.57 2.79
CA ASP A 46 -7.75 10.02 2.85
C ASP A 46 -8.11 10.49 4.27
N GLY A 47 -7.75 11.73 4.59
CA GLY A 47 -7.93 12.34 5.89
C GLY A 47 -7.22 13.70 5.98
N PRO A 48 -7.55 14.53 6.99
CA PRO A 48 -6.93 15.84 7.18
C PRO A 48 -5.41 15.77 7.33
N ALA A 49 -4.71 16.85 6.94
CA ALA A 49 -3.28 16.98 7.22
C ALA A 49 -3.02 16.87 8.73
N GLY A 50 -1.99 16.11 9.11
CA GLY A 50 -1.63 15.89 10.51
C GLY A 50 -2.48 14.86 11.27
N ILE A 51 -3.45 14.20 10.63
CA ILE A 51 -4.28 13.16 11.28
C ILE A 51 -3.49 11.88 11.66
N GLY A 52 -2.25 11.75 11.17
CA GLY A 52 -1.37 10.63 11.48
C GLY A 52 -1.37 9.49 10.46
N LYS A 53 -1.68 9.75 9.17
CA LYS A 53 -1.64 8.75 8.08
C LYS A 53 -0.32 7.97 8.05
N THR A 54 0.81 8.68 8.15
CA THR A 54 2.16 8.07 8.23
C THR A 54 2.28 7.09 9.39
N ARG A 55 1.91 7.51 10.62
CA ARG A 55 1.96 6.65 11.81
C ARG A 55 1.05 5.45 11.70
N PHE A 56 -0.09 5.62 11.04
CA PHE A 56 -1.04 4.55 10.79
C PHE A 56 -0.43 3.49 9.85
N ILE A 57 0.19 3.90 8.73
CA ILE A 57 0.91 3.00 7.82
C ILE A 57 2.05 2.27 8.54
N GLU A 58 2.83 2.99 9.35
CA GLU A 58 3.92 2.42 10.16
C GLU A 58 3.40 1.37 11.15
N SER A 59 2.29 1.67 11.83
CA SER A 59 1.67 0.76 12.79
C SER A 59 1.12 -0.50 12.13
N LEU A 60 0.50 -0.37 10.94
CA LEU A 60 0.06 -1.51 10.13
C LEU A 60 1.25 -2.38 9.70
N ALA A 61 2.33 -1.76 9.22
CA ALA A 61 3.53 -2.47 8.80
C ALA A 61 4.17 -3.24 9.97
N ALA A 62 4.27 -2.61 11.14
CA ALA A 62 4.75 -3.24 12.36
C ALA A 62 3.86 -4.42 12.79
N ALA A 63 2.55 -4.22 12.86
CA ALA A 63 1.61 -5.27 13.25
C ALA A 63 1.68 -6.51 12.33
N ARG A 64 1.82 -6.30 11.01
CA ARG A 64 2.02 -7.41 10.06
C ARG A 64 3.35 -8.11 10.23
N ALA A 65 4.43 -7.37 10.46
CA ALA A 65 5.74 -7.96 10.67
C ALA A 65 5.75 -8.85 11.93
N ASP A 66 5.18 -8.36 13.03
CA ASP A 66 5.10 -9.10 14.30
C ASP A 66 4.27 -10.39 14.17
N ARG A 67 3.18 -10.33 13.39
CA ARG A 67 2.26 -11.47 13.21
C ARG A 67 2.60 -12.35 12.01
N PHE A 68 3.64 -12.04 11.24
CA PHE A 68 3.92 -12.66 9.94
C PHE A 68 3.98 -14.19 9.99
N LEU A 69 4.65 -14.73 11.02
CA LEU A 69 4.78 -16.20 11.19
C LEU A 69 3.44 -16.90 11.43
N THR A 70 2.47 -16.19 12.01
CA THR A 70 1.14 -16.73 12.35
C THR A 70 0.11 -16.51 11.24
N THR A 71 0.05 -15.30 10.67
CA THR A 71 -0.98 -14.93 9.69
C THR A 71 -0.55 -15.21 8.26
N ARG A 72 0.77 -15.25 7.99
CA ARG A 72 1.37 -15.33 6.65
C ARG A 72 0.82 -14.29 5.69
N ARG A 73 0.33 -13.16 6.22
CA ARG A 73 -0.16 -12.04 5.42
C ARG A 73 1.01 -11.34 4.72
N PRO A 74 0.78 -10.76 3.53
CA PRO A 74 1.83 -10.06 2.79
C PRO A 74 2.41 -8.91 3.62
N LEU A 75 3.75 -8.80 3.67
CA LEU A 75 4.39 -7.70 4.39
C LEU A 75 4.11 -6.36 3.69
N VAL A 76 4.03 -5.29 4.47
CA VAL A 76 3.84 -3.93 3.96
C VAL A 76 5.20 -3.28 3.76
N LEU A 77 5.52 -2.95 2.52
CA LEU A 77 6.65 -2.09 2.19
C LEU A 77 6.17 -0.63 2.19
N HIS A 78 6.56 0.11 3.22
CA HIS A 78 6.30 1.54 3.32
C HIS A 78 7.29 2.33 2.47
N VAL A 79 6.76 3.07 1.50
CA VAL A 79 7.49 3.95 0.58
C VAL A 79 7.05 5.39 0.83
N GLN A 80 7.99 6.23 1.23
CA GLN A 80 7.75 7.65 1.55
C GLN A 80 8.11 8.52 0.34
N SER A 81 7.18 9.38 -0.08
CA SER A 81 7.32 10.29 -1.22
C SER A 81 8.34 11.42 -0.99
N ARG A 82 8.47 11.93 0.26
CA ARG A 82 9.39 13.02 0.64
C ARG A 82 9.40 14.21 -0.35
N GLY A 83 8.23 14.64 -0.81
CA GLY A 83 8.08 15.73 -1.77
C GLY A 83 8.52 15.41 -3.21
N ARG A 84 8.66 14.13 -3.58
CA ARG A 84 8.97 13.72 -4.95
C ARG A 84 7.71 13.29 -5.67
N ILE A 85 7.61 13.67 -6.94
CA ILE A 85 6.46 13.31 -7.78
C ILE A 85 6.40 11.78 -7.95
N LEU A 86 5.19 11.20 -7.89
CA LEU A 86 4.92 9.76 -8.11
C LEU A 86 5.49 9.21 -9.42
N THR A 87 5.78 10.08 -10.39
CA THR A 87 6.52 9.76 -11.62
C THR A 87 7.84 9.02 -11.33
N PHE A 88 8.44 9.24 -10.15
CA PHE A 88 9.66 8.58 -9.68
C PHE A 88 9.41 7.43 -8.70
N LEU A 89 8.24 6.76 -8.76
CA LEU A 89 7.90 5.65 -7.86
C LEU A 89 8.98 4.56 -7.81
N GLN A 90 9.63 4.26 -8.93
CA GLN A 90 10.75 3.31 -8.98
C GLN A 90 11.93 3.74 -8.10
N ASP A 91 12.26 5.04 -8.10
CA ASP A 91 13.34 5.58 -7.26
C ASP A 91 12.96 5.57 -5.78
N LEU A 92 11.69 5.87 -5.47
CA LEU A 92 11.16 5.82 -4.11
C LEU A 92 11.19 4.40 -3.55
N ILE A 93 10.80 3.43 -4.38
CA ILE A 93 10.92 2.00 -4.09
C ILE A 93 12.38 1.63 -3.86
N ALA A 94 13.27 1.96 -4.80
CA ALA A 94 14.69 1.62 -4.71
C ALA A 94 15.33 2.15 -3.43
N PHE A 95 15.04 3.41 -3.06
CA PHE A 95 15.49 4.01 -1.81
C PHE A 95 14.98 3.24 -0.58
N SER A 96 13.71 2.84 -0.59
CA SER A 96 13.10 2.09 0.52
C SER A 96 13.72 0.68 0.65
N LEU A 97 13.95 -0.01 -0.47
CA LEU A 97 14.63 -1.31 -0.49
C LEU A 97 16.07 -1.23 0.00
N GLN A 98 16.82 -0.21 -0.42
CA GLN A 98 18.20 0.04 0.03
C GLN A 98 18.27 0.33 1.54
N ARG A 99 17.35 1.14 2.07
CA ARG A 99 17.29 1.42 3.51
C ARG A 99 17.07 0.16 4.34
N LEU A 100 16.24 -0.75 3.85
CA LEU A 100 15.94 -2.03 4.50
C LEU A 100 16.98 -3.13 4.19
N ARG A 101 17.98 -2.83 3.33
CA ARG A 101 19.00 -3.79 2.87
C ARG A 101 18.40 -5.06 2.27
N LEU A 102 17.28 -4.93 1.55
CA LEU A 102 16.63 -6.03 0.88
C LEU A 102 17.37 -6.38 -0.42
N THR A 103 17.42 -7.67 -0.75
CA THR A 103 18.04 -8.19 -1.98
C THR A 103 17.11 -8.12 -3.19
N VAL A 104 15.81 -7.89 -2.96
CA VAL A 104 14.80 -7.70 -4.01
C VAL A 104 15.08 -6.39 -4.73
N THR A 105 14.99 -6.39 -6.05
CA THR A 105 15.20 -5.20 -6.89
C THR A 105 13.89 -4.48 -7.19
N PHE A 106 13.97 -3.20 -7.57
CA PHE A 106 12.79 -2.36 -7.79
C PHE A 106 11.90 -2.87 -8.94
N ASP A 107 12.46 -3.55 -9.93
CA ASP A 107 11.77 -4.16 -11.07
C ASP A 107 11.05 -5.47 -10.70
N GLN A 108 11.50 -6.17 -9.66
CA GLN A 108 10.85 -7.37 -9.14
C GLN A 108 9.65 -7.03 -8.25
N LEU A 109 9.68 -5.88 -7.58
CA LEU A 109 8.64 -5.50 -6.62
C LEU A 109 7.22 -5.43 -7.24
N PRO A 110 6.99 -4.83 -8.42
CA PRO A 110 5.68 -4.85 -9.07
C PRO A 110 5.12 -6.26 -9.29
N VAL A 111 5.99 -7.24 -9.58
CA VAL A 111 5.60 -8.64 -9.73
C VAL A 111 5.12 -9.20 -8.38
N LEU A 112 5.86 -8.95 -7.32
CA LEU A 112 5.48 -9.37 -5.96
C LEU A 112 4.15 -8.73 -5.51
N VAL A 113 3.94 -7.46 -5.83
CA VAL A 113 2.67 -6.74 -5.54
C VAL A 113 1.52 -7.36 -6.32
N ARG A 114 1.70 -7.62 -7.61
CA ARG A 114 0.68 -8.23 -8.48
C ARG A 114 0.27 -9.63 -8.02
N HIS A 115 1.21 -10.40 -7.49
CA HIS A 115 0.95 -11.73 -6.94
C HIS A 115 0.50 -11.71 -5.48
N GLY A 116 0.29 -10.53 -4.89
CA GLY A 116 -0.15 -10.40 -3.51
C GLY A 116 0.88 -10.88 -2.49
N LEU A 117 2.18 -10.91 -2.83
CA LEU A 117 3.26 -11.32 -1.93
C LEU A 117 3.80 -10.16 -1.09
N VAL A 118 3.62 -8.92 -1.57
CA VAL A 118 3.99 -7.69 -0.87
C VAL A 118 2.87 -6.66 -1.05
N THR A 119 2.53 -5.93 0.00
CA THR A 119 1.67 -4.74 -0.08
C THR A 119 2.54 -3.50 -0.15
N LEU A 120 2.33 -2.66 -1.16
CA LEU A 120 3.03 -1.38 -1.28
C LEU A 120 2.19 -0.27 -0.65
N ALA A 121 2.71 0.37 0.40
CA ALA A 121 2.09 1.55 1.00
C ALA A 121 2.84 2.79 0.56
N ILE A 122 2.17 3.70 -0.14
CA ILE A 122 2.76 4.94 -0.65
C ILE A 122 2.24 6.09 0.21
N ASP A 123 3.14 6.74 0.95
CA ASP A 123 2.83 7.87 1.84
C ASP A 123 3.34 9.19 1.26
N GLY A 124 2.57 10.27 1.41
CA GLY A 124 2.85 11.58 0.83
C GLY A 124 2.42 11.75 -0.64
N VAL A 125 1.27 11.18 -1.01
CA VAL A 125 0.64 11.37 -2.35
C VAL A 125 0.03 12.77 -2.49
N ASP A 126 -0.26 13.45 -1.39
CA ASP A 126 -0.85 14.80 -1.35
C ASP A 126 0.17 15.93 -1.54
N GLU A 127 1.46 15.65 -1.49
CA GLU A 127 2.55 16.60 -1.80
C GLU A 127 2.77 16.80 -3.33
N LEU A 128 1.75 16.52 -4.15
CA LEU A 128 1.77 16.56 -5.62
C LEU A 128 1.16 17.84 -6.20
#